data_AF-M1EMN9-F1
#
_entry.id   AF-M1EMN9-F1
#
_cell.length_a   1.000
_cell.length_b   1.000
_cell.length_c   1.000
_cell.angle_alpha   90.00
_cell.angle_beta   90.00
_cell.angle_gamma   90.00
#
_symmetry.space_group_name_H-M   'P 1'
#
loop_
_entity.id
_entity.type
_entity.pdbx_description
1 polymer ?
#
loop_
_entity_poly.entity_id
_entity_poly.type
_entity_poly.pdbx_seq_one_letter_code
_entity_poly.pdbx_strand_id
1 'polypeptide(L)'
;GFKITLKTLEDDLLSRLSSASGNFLGDTALVENLETTKQTAAEVEKKVQEAKVTEVEINEAREHYRPAAARASLLYFVMNDLSKVHPMYQFSLKAFSIVFR
;
A
#
# COMPACT_ATOMS: atom_id res chain seq x y z
N GLY A 1 -4.64 -4.48 -5.19
CA GLY A 1 -3.99 -4.76 -3.89
C GLY A 1 -3.83 -6.25 -3.75
N PHE A 2 -2.67 -6.73 -3.29
CA PHE A 2 -2.27 -8.16 -3.32
C PHE A 2 -3.35 -9.16 -2.85
N LYS A 3 -4.18 -8.81 -1.85
CA LYS A 3 -5.33 -9.62 -1.41
C LYS A 3 -6.38 -9.87 -2.49
N ILE A 4 -6.66 -8.88 -3.34
CA ILE A 4 -7.62 -9.01 -4.45
C ILE A 4 -7.04 -9.97 -5.49
N THR A 5 -5.76 -9.78 -5.83
CA THR A 5 -5.06 -10.63 -6.81
C THR A 5 -4.97 -12.08 -6.35
N LEU A 6 -4.66 -12.32 -5.07
CA LEU A 6 -4.61 -13.67 -4.49
C LEU A 6 -5.97 -14.36 -4.57
N LYS A 7 -7.03 -13.65 -4.17
CA LYS A 7 -8.40 -14.18 -4.23
C LYS A 7 -8.83 -14.51 -5.66
N THR A 8 -8.49 -13.65 -6.62
CA THR A 8 -8.79 -13.91 -8.05
C THR A 8 -8.03 -15.13 -8.57
N LEU A 9 -6.77 -15.32 -8.16
CA LEU A 9 -5.97 -16.50 -8.52
C LEU A 9 -6.56 -17.79 -7.90
N GLU A 10 -6.99 -17.74 -6.64
CA GLU A 10 -7.67 -18.86 -5.97
C GLU A 10 -9.00 -19.20 -6.63
N ASP A 11 -9.82 -18.19 -6.95
CA ASP A 11 -11.12 -18.36 -7.61
C ASP A 11 -10.94 -18.94 -9.04
N ASP A 12 -9.95 -18.48 -9.80
CA ASP A 12 -9.63 -19.00 -11.15
C ASP A 12 -9.11 -20.45 -11.08
N LEU A 13 -8.25 -20.76 -10.09
CA LEU A 13 -7.79 -22.12 -9.81
C LEU A 13 -8.96 -23.06 -9.52
N LEU A 14 -9.87 -22.66 -8.62
CA LEU A 14 -11.04 -23.45 -8.22
C LEU A 14 -11.99 -23.67 -9.41
N SER A 15 -12.25 -22.61 -10.19
CA SER A 15 -13.08 -22.66 -11.38
C SER A 15 -12.55 -23.68 -12.38
N ARG A 16 -11.23 -23.63 -12.67
CA ARG A 16 -10.59 -24.54 -13.63
C ARG A 16 -10.62 -26.00 -13.18
N LEU A 17 -10.33 -26.26 -11.90
CA LEU A 17 -10.48 -27.59 -11.29
C LEU A 17 -11.91 -28.13 -11.39
N SER A 18 -12.91 -27.27 -11.17
CA SER A 18 -14.33 -27.66 -11.24
C SER A 18 -14.83 -27.89 -12.67
N SER A 19 -14.27 -27.19 -13.66
CA SER A 19 -14.63 -27.31 -15.08
C SER A 19 -13.96 -28.48 -15.81
N ALA A 20 -12.93 -29.08 -15.22
CA ALA A 20 -12.23 -30.22 -15.79
C ALA A 20 -13.07 -31.50 -15.67
N SER A 21 -13.94 -31.79 -16.63
CA SER A 21 -14.63 -33.09 -16.73
C SER A 21 -13.80 -34.08 -17.56
N GLY A 22 -13.16 -35.06 -16.91
CA GLY A 22 -12.35 -36.09 -17.58
C GLY A 22 -10.89 -36.15 -17.09
N ASN A 23 -10.04 -36.99 -17.71
CA ASN A 23 -8.65 -37.21 -17.33
C ASN A 23 -7.79 -35.93 -17.48
N PHE A 24 -7.81 -35.06 -16.47
CA PHE A 24 -7.12 -33.76 -16.48
C PHE A 24 -5.59 -33.89 -16.64
N LEU A 25 -5.01 -35.04 -16.29
CA LEU A 25 -3.59 -35.33 -16.48
C LEU A 25 -3.19 -35.42 -17.97
N GLY A 26 -4.16 -35.58 -18.88
CA GLY A 26 -3.94 -35.57 -20.32
C GLY A 26 -3.91 -34.17 -20.94
N ASP A 27 -4.36 -33.16 -20.21
CA ASP A 27 -4.37 -31.76 -20.68
C ASP A 27 -3.16 -31.03 -20.10
N THR A 28 -2.02 -31.18 -20.76
CA THR A 28 -0.72 -30.64 -20.31
C THR A 28 -0.76 -29.12 -20.12
N ALA A 29 -1.55 -28.42 -20.95
CA ALA A 29 -1.74 -26.97 -20.83
C ALA A 29 -2.52 -26.59 -19.55
N LEU A 30 -3.48 -27.42 -19.12
CA LEU A 30 -4.18 -27.20 -17.85
C LEU A 30 -3.23 -27.38 -16.66
N VAL A 31 -2.41 -28.43 -16.68
CA VAL A 31 -1.45 -28.74 -15.60
C VAL A 31 -0.38 -27.63 -15.47
N GLU A 32 0.20 -27.16 -16.57
CA GLU A 32 1.19 -26.07 -16.56
C GLU A 32 0.62 -24.75 -16.01
N ASN A 33 -0.62 -24.42 -16.39
CA ASN A 33 -1.30 -23.23 -15.86
C ASN A 33 -1.61 -23.36 -14.36
N LEU A 34 -2.00 -24.55 -13.89
CA LEU A 34 -2.24 -24.78 -12.46
C LEU A 34 -0.96 -24.61 -11.62
N GLU A 35 0.17 -25.14 -12.09
CA GLU A 35 1.46 -24.94 -11.42
C GLU A 35 1.89 -23.46 -11.43
N THR A 36 1.67 -22.76 -12.54
CA THR A 36 1.97 -21.32 -12.65
C THR A 36 1.10 -20.48 -11.69
N THR A 37 -0.20 -20.76 -11.62
CA THR A 37 -1.12 -20.07 -10.70
C THR A 37 -0.75 -20.34 -9.25
N LYS A 38 -0.43 -21.59 -8.90
CA LYS A 38 0.01 -21.98 -7.56
C LYS A 38 1.33 -21.29 -7.17
N GLN A 39 2.30 -21.23 -8.08
CA GLN A 39 3.56 -20.55 -7.84
C GLN A 39 3.36 -19.04 -7.65
N THR A 40 2.52 -18.43 -8.49
CA THR A 40 2.19 -17.00 -8.40
C THR A 40 1.47 -16.68 -7.09
N ALA A 41 0.52 -17.51 -6.66
CA ALA A 41 -0.17 -17.35 -5.39
C ALA A 41 0.80 -17.43 -4.20
N ALA A 42 1.73 -18.39 -4.21
CA ALA A 42 2.75 -18.52 -3.18
C ALA A 42 3.69 -17.30 -3.13
N GLU A 43 4.07 -16.75 -4.28
CA GLU A 43 4.88 -15.52 -4.35
C GLU A 43 4.12 -14.30 -3.82
N VAL A 44 2.85 -14.16 -4.18
CA VAL A 44 2.00 -13.06 -3.68
C VAL A 44 1.83 -13.16 -2.17
N GLU A 45 1.60 -14.35 -1.62
CA GLU A 45 1.48 -14.55 -0.17
C GLU A 45 2.78 -14.15 0.53
N LYS A 46 3.94 -14.55 0.01
CA LYS A 46 5.24 -14.12 0.54
C LYS A 46 5.38 -12.60 0.54
N LYS A 47 5.05 -11.93 -0.57
CA LYS A 47 5.10 -10.46 -0.67
C LYS A 47 4.12 -9.77 0.28
N VAL A 48 2.96 -10.36 0.55
CA VAL A 48 2.01 -9.84 1.55
C VAL A 48 2.60 -9.89 2.96
N GLN A 49 3.29 -10.98 3.30
CA GLN A 49 3.93 -11.10 4.62
C GLN A 49 5.08 -10.10 4.77
N GLU A 50 5.94 -9.96 3.76
CA GLU A 50 7.01 -8.95 3.73
C GLU A 50 6.43 -7.53 3.86
N ALA A 51 5.38 -7.20 3.10
CA ALA A 51 4.74 -5.89 3.15
C ALA A 51 4.17 -5.56 4.53
N LYS A 52 3.62 -6.54 5.26
CA LYS A 52 3.15 -6.33 6.64
C LYS A 52 4.29 -5.99 7.60
N VAL A 53 5.42 -6.69 7.48
CA VAL A 53 6.60 -6.41 8.32
C VAL A 53 7.10 -5.00 8.03
N THR A 54 7.27 -4.65 6.75
CA THR A 54 7.66 -3.30 6.35
C THR A 54 6.65 -2.23 6.78
N GLU A 55 5.35 -2.52 6.75
CA GLU A 55 4.31 -1.60 7.23
C GLU A 55 4.48 -1.29 8.73
N VAL A 56 4.79 -2.30 9.55
CA VAL A 56 5.07 -2.10 10.97
C VAL A 56 6.29 -1.21 11.17
N GLU A 57 7.40 -1.50 10.49
CA GLU A 57 8.63 -0.69 10.57
C GLU A 57 8.39 0.77 10.13
N ILE A 58 7.63 0.96 9.04
CA ILE A 58 7.23 2.30 8.57
C ILE A 58 6.38 3.00 9.63
N ASN A 59 5.41 2.32 10.24
CA ASN A 59 4.56 2.91 11.26
C ASN A 59 5.36 3.32 12.51
N GLU A 60 6.30 2.48 12.95
CA GLU A 60 7.20 2.81 14.05
C GLU A 60 8.08 4.02 13.72
N ALA A 61 8.68 4.05 12.53
CA ALA A 61 9.47 5.20 12.08
C ALA A 61 8.61 6.48 12.03
N ARG A 62 7.35 6.39 11.57
CA ARG A 62 6.42 7.53 11.52
C ARG A 62 6.11 8.11 12.89
N GLU A 63 6.05 7.29 13.94
CA GLU A 63 5.81 7.80 15.30
C GLU A 63 6.93 8.72 15.78
N HIS A 64 8.17 8.51 15.34
CA HIS A 64 9.29 9.39 15.68
C HIS A 64 9.12 10.79 15.10
N TYR A 65 8.49 10.92 13.92
CA TYR A 65 8.23 12.21 13.27
C TYR A 65 6.91 12.85 13.73
N ARG A 66 5.99 12.10 14.33
CA ARG A 66 4.65 12.58 14.72
C ARG A 66 4.68 13.82 15.63
N PRO A 67 5.53 13.92 16.67
CA PRO A 67 5.62 15.13 17.49
C PRO A 67 6.13 16.35 16.73
N ALA A 68 7.08 16.16 15.81
CA ALA A 68 7.60 17.25 14.98
C ALA A 68 6.55 17.73 13.98
N ALA A 69 5.83 16.81 13.33
CA ALA A 69 4.72 17.12 12.42
C ALA A 69 3.58 17.87 13.13
N ALA A 70 3.24 17.50 14.36
CA ALA A 70 2.22 18.19 15.15
C ALA A 70 2.62 19.66 15.44
N ARG A 71 3.88 19.89 15.84
CA ARG A 71 4.39 21.25 16.07
C ARG A 71 4.46 22.07 14.78
N ALA A 72 4.90 21.47 13.67
CA ALA A 72 4.92 22.12 12.38
C ALA A 72 3.51 22.55 11.93
N SER A 73 2.52 21.67 12.09
CA SER A 73 1.12 21.99 11.80
C SER A 73 0.61 23.16 12.64
N LEU A 74 0.89 23.17 13.94
CA LEU A 74 0.53 24.29 14.82
C LEU A 74 1.16 25.61 14.35
N LEU A 75 2.46 25.61 14.06
CA LEU A 75 3.18 26.79 13.59
C LEU A 75 2.62 27.32 12.27
N TYR A 76 2.27 26.43 11.33
CA TYR A 76 1.65 26.83 10.08
C TYR A 76 0.32 27.55 10.31
N PHE A 77 -0.54 27.03 11.20
CA PHE A 77 -1.81 27.69 11.51
C PHE A 77 -1.63 29.02 12.22
N VAL A 78 -0.67 29.14 13.14
CA VAL A 78 -0.32 30.43 13.76
C VAL A 78 0.14 31.42 12.70
N MET A 79 1.01 30.99 11.78
CA MET A 79 1.50 31.82 10.67
C MET A 79 0.37 32.29 9.76
N ASN A 80 -0.60 31.41 9.46
CA ASN A 80 -1.78 31.77 8.68
C ASN A 80 -2.66 32.81 9.40
N ASP A 81 -2.78 32.69 10.72
CA ASP A 81 -3.55 33.62 11.54
C ASP A 81 -2.92 35.02 11.67
N LEU A 82 -1.62 35.18 11.40
CA LEU A 82 -0.97 36.50 11.37
C LEU A 82 -1.58 37.45 10.32
N SER A 83 -2.15 36.90 9.24
CA SER A 83 -2.87 37.70 8.24
C SER A 83 -4.09 38.44 8.82
N LYS A 84 -4.66 37.93 9.92
CA LYS A 84 -5.78 38.58 10.65
C LYS A 84 -5.32 39.82 11.42
N VAL A 85 -4.05 39.89 11.79
CA VAL A 85 -3.45 41.08 12.42
C VAL A 85 -3.13 42.13 11.36
N HIS A 86 -2.50 41.73 10.26
CA HIS A 86 -2.26 42.61 9.11
C HIS A 86 -2.06 41.80 7.82
N PRO A 87 -2.68 42.21 6.68
CA PRO A 87 -2.62 41.46 5.42
C PRO A 87 -1.20 41.20 4.87
N MET A 88 -0.23 42.05 5.23
CA MET A 88 1.18 41.87 4.85
C MET A 88 1.81 40.57 5.40
N TYR A 89 1.29 40.02 6.49
CA TYR A 89 1.79 38.79 7.12
C TYR A 89 1.13 37.52 6.57
N GLN A 90 0.71 37.54 5.30
CA GLN A 90 0.17 36.37 4.63
C GLN A 90 1.30 35.56 3.99
N PHE A 91 1.34 34.27 4.31
CA PHE A 91 2.37 33.36 3.80
C PHE A 91 1.73 32.15 3.11
N SER A 92 2.36 31.70 2.03
CA SER A 92 1.93 30.48 1.34
C SER A 92 2.45 29.23 2.05
N LEU A 93 1.77 28.10 1.84
CA LEU A 93 2.27 26.79 2.28
C LEU A 93 3.66 26.49 1.71
N LYS A 94 3.94 26.92 0.48
CA LYS A 94 5.27 26.77 -0.15
C LYS A 94 6.37 27.48 0.64
N ALA A 95 6.11 28.70 1.14
CA ALA A 95 7.07 29.43 1.97
C ALA A 95 7.33 28.70 3.29
N PHE A 96 6.28 28.17 3.93
CA PHE A 96 6.42 27.34 5.11
C PHE A 96 7.25 26.07 4.83
N SER A 97 6.98 25.35 3.73
CA SER A 97 7.72 24.13 3.37
C SER A 97 9.21 24.34 3.09
N ILE A 98 9.65 25.55 2.72
CA ILE A 98 11.09 25.85 2.53
C ILE A 98 11.84 25.85 3.87
N VAL A 99 11.19 26.31 4.94
CA VAL A 99 11.80 26.43 6.27
C VAL A 99 11.89 25.09 6.99
N PHE A 100 10.93 24.19 6.75
CA PHE A 100 10.79 22.90 7.44
C PHE A 100 11.20 21.68 6.56
N ARG A 101 11.99 21.92 5.52
CA ARG A 101 12.46 20.87 4.61
C ARG A 101 13.58 20.03 5.20
#